data_AF-A0A959A7V8-F1
#
_entry.id   AF-A0A959A7V8-F1
#
_cell.length_a   1.000
_cell.length_b   1.000
_cell.length_c   1.000
_cell.angle_alpha   90.00
_cell.angle_beta   90.00
_cell.angle_gamma   90.00
#
_symmetry.space_group_name_H-M   'P 1'
#
loop_
_entity.id
_entity.type
_entity.pdbx_description
1 polymer ?
#
loop_
_entity_poly.entity_id
_entity_poly.type
_entity_poly.pdbx_seq_one_letter_code
_entity_poly.pdbx_strand_id
1 'polypeptide(L)'
;MRYISFLVVLWFSISTVRGQGFAYAAPVRIMDGGGMYTTFKWNKEATAELNSALGTVMAGAVLNASNETAWPKGINSLDNRKRNMDKFGDYTAFYMTTIGKHMAVLFVPAVENSSMPDDMRPAQDIYFLIEASGIATKVVQAQKPAGDFAKEMNVITNGFRNSFVDLFSGEVQEATENTAKLMGCKVDLEGAYQLFFFVDMASGQTSFRAAFPGDADLDLVMLSYQNLVREVDGLSLDCCPLEKNVETVDGLVHSQTYRVKETEFSFDEVYANMVINVTMEQAETFDDYGDLVTEWEAVLYIYEH
;
A
#
# COMPACT_ATOMS: atom_id res chain seq x y z
N MET A 1 51.90 -33.09 18.60
CA MET A 1 50.44 -33.06 18.82
C MET A 1 50.13 -31.83 19.65
N ARG A 2 49.53 -30.80 19.05
CA ARG A 2 49.10 -29.58 19.74
C ARG A 2 47.57 -29.60 19.78
N TYR A 3 47.00 -29.65 20.98
CA TYR A 3 45.57 -29.49 21.21
C TYR A 3 45.23 -27.99 21.16
N ILE A 4 44.27 -27.61 20.33
CA ILE A 4 43.64 -26.29 20.33
C ILE A 4 42.29 -26.47 21.03
N SER A 5 42.15 -25.88 22.21
CA SER A 5 40.90 -25.80 22.95
C SER A 5 40.07 -24.63 22.40
N PHE A 6 38.89 -24.89 21.85
CA PHE A 6 37.91 -23.86 21.55
C PHE A 6 37.06 -23.60 22.80
N LEU A 7 37.18 -22.38 23.33
CA LEU A 7 36.32 -21.84 24.37
C LEU A 7 35.07 -21.29 23.69
N VAL A 8 33.92 -21.97 23.81
CA VAL A 8 32.63 -21.48 23.33
C VAL A 8 32.08 -20.52 24.39
N VAL A 9 32.18 -19.22 24.14
CA VAL A 9 31.49 -18.20 24.94
C VAL A 9 30.11 -18.00 24.33
N LEU A 10 29.09 -18.57 24.97
CA LEU A 10 27.69 -18.30 24.63
C LEU A 10 27.34 -16.87 25.08
N TRP A 11 27.24 -15.96 24.12
CA TRP A 11 26.59 -14.67 24.30
C TRP A 11 25.08 -14.89 24.33
N PHE A 12 24.48 -14.76 25.51
CA PHE A 12 23.04 -14.48 25.61
C PHE A 12 22.84 -13.00 25.29
N SER A 13 22.52 -12.71 24.03
CA SER A 13 21.90 -11.43 23.69
C SER A 13 20.48 -11.44 24.23
N ILE A 14 20.23 -10.66 25.28
CA ILE A 14 18.87 -10.26 25.68
C ILE A 14 18.39 -9.33 24.57
N SER A 15 17.73 -9.90 23.55
CA SER A 15 16.97 -9.12 22.58
C SER A 15 15.80 -8.50 23.33
N THR A 16 15.94 -7.22 23.65
CA THR A 16 14.82 -6.39 24.06
C THR A 16 13.87 -6.37 22.86
N VAL A 17 12.66 -6.92 23.03
CA VAL A 17 11.58 -6.81 22.04
C VAL A 17 11.25 -5.33 21.87
N ARG A 18 11.93 -4.67 20.94
CA ARG A 18 11.55 -3.37 20.39
C ARG A 18 10.60 -3.66 19.22
N GLY A 19 9.51 -2.90 19.19
CA GLY A 19 8.27 -3.23 18.51
C GLY A 19 8.44 -3.74 17.07
N GLN A 20 7.70 -4.80 16.78
CA GLN A 20 7.39 -5.22 15.41
C GLN A 20 6.84 -4.02 14.65
N GLY A 21 7.58 -3.57 13.64
CA GLY A 21 7.10 -2.58 12.69
C GLY A 21 6.09 -3.25 11.78
N PHE A 22 4.80 -3.02 12.03
CA PHE A 22 3.74 -3.38 11.09
C PHE A 22 3.85 -2.45 9.89
N ALA A 23 3.76 -2.99 8.67
CA ALA A 23 3.56 -2.18 7.47
C ALA A 23 2.23 -1.42 7.62
N TYR A 24 2.29 -0.13 7.93
CA TYR A 24 1.09 0.66 8.21
C TYR A 24 0.22 0.79 6.96
N ALA A 25 -1.09 0.70 7.17
CA ALA A 25 -2.08 0.88 6.13
C ALA A 25 -2.24 2.37 5.73
N ALA A 26 -3.11 2.70 4.76
CA ALA A 26 -3.22 4.04 4.16
C ALA A 26 -3.37 5.20 5.17
N PRO A 27 -2.55 6.28 5.13
CA PRO A 27 -2.78 7.44 5.99
C PRO A 27 -4.06 8.18 5.61
N VAL A 28 -4.88 8.48 6.61
CA VAL A 28 -6.16 9.17 6.44
C VAL A 28 -6.26 10.41 7.31
N ARG A 29 -7.10 11.33 6.85
CA ARG A 29 -7.57 12.51 7.57
C ARG A 29 -9.01 12.26 8.02
N ILE A 30 -9.27 12.50 9.29
CA ILE A 30 -10.62 12.51 9.82
C ILE A 30 -11.25 13.84 9.44
N MET A 31 -12.27 13.79 8.59
CA MET A 31 -12.99 14.96 8.08
C MET A 31 -14.22 15.28 8.94
N ASP A 32 -14.85 14.24 9.50
CA ASP A 32 -16.01 14.35 10.36
C ASP A 32 -15.90 13.43 11.58
N GLY A 33 -15.36 13.96 12.69
CA GLY A 33 -15.32 13.26 13.97
C GLY A 33 -16.71 12.98 14.59
N GLY A 34 -17.78 13.56 14.04
CA GLY A 34 -19.16 13.30 14.45
C GLY A 34 -19.66 11.92 14.06
N GLY A 35 -19.09 11.32 13.02
CA GLY A 35 -19.42 9.97 12.54
C GLY A 35 -18.80 8.82 13.35
N MET A 36 -18.23 9.08 14.53
CA MET A 36 -17.56 8.05 15.33
C MET A 36 -18.54 7.14 16.09
N TYR A 37 -18.28 5.83 16.00
CA TYR A 37 -19.04 4.78 16.68
C TYR A 37 -18.41 4.45 18.04
N THR A 38 -18.64 5.30 19.02
CA THR A 38 -17.90 5.24 20.31
C THR A 38 -18.43 4.20 21.29
N THR A 39 -19.66 3.72 21.06
CA THR A 39 -20.34 2.68 21.85
C THR A 39 -20.71 1.47 21.00
N PHE A 40 -19.98 1.22 19.91
CA PHE A 40 -20.25 0.08 19.04
C PHE A 40 -20.16 -1.23 19.84
N LYS A 41 -21.19 -2.06 19.74
CA LYS A 41 -21.23 -3.36 20.39
C LYS A 41 -20.84 -4.42 19.38
N TRP A 42 -19.61 -4.86 19.46
CA TRP A 42 -19.10 -5.99 18.70
C TRP A 42 -19.94 -7.24 18.97
N ASN A 43 -20.70 -7.67 17.96
CA ASN A 43 -21.41 -8.95 17.96
C ASN A 43 -20.55 -10.04 17.32
N LYS A 44 -21.06 -11.27 17.25
CA LYS A 44 -20.30 -12.41 16.71
C LYS A 44 -19.96 -12.19 15.23
N GLU A 45 -20.89 -11.64 14.46
CA GLU A 45 -20.75 -11.41 13.03
C GLU A 45 -19.66 -10.36 12.74
N ALA A 46 -19.74 -9.17 13.34
CA ALA A 46 -18.76 -8.11 13.15
C ALA A 46 -17.37 -8.50 13.69
N THR A 47 -17.32 -9.28 14.76
CA THR A 47 -16.04 -9.80 15.28
C THR A 47 -15.43 -10.82 14.31
N ALA A 48 -16.23 -11.69 13.71
CA ALA A 48 -15.75 -12.63 12.70
C ALA A 48 -15.26 -11.92 11.44
N GLU A 49 -15.97 -10.89 10.98
CA GLU A 49 -15.56 -10.03 9.86
C GLU A 49 -14.22 -9.34 10.15
N LEU A 50 -14.08 -8.75 11.33
CA LEU A 50 -12.83 -8.11 11.77
C LEU A 50 -11.67 -9.10 11.86
N ASN A 51 -11.90 -10.28 12.44
CA ASN A 51 -10.89 -11.35 12.52
C ASN A 51 -10.47 -11.84 11.13
N SER A 52 -11.40 -11.94 10.18
CA SER A 52 -11.11 -12.33 8.81
C SER A 52 -10.28 -11.27 8.07
N ALA A 53 -10.49 -9.99 8.39
CA ALA A 53 -9.79 -8.89 7.73
C ALA A 53 -8.40 -8.61 8.30
N LEU A 54 -8.22 -8.74 9.62
CA LEU A 54 -7.00 -8.28 10.32
C LEU A 54 -6.25 -9.40 11.06
N GLY A 55 -6.79 -10.62 11.09
CA GLY A 55 -6.30 -11.67 11.97
C GLY A 55 -6.69 -11.46 13.45
N THR A 56 -6.58 -12.52 14.24
CA THR A 56 -7.11 -12.57 15.61
C THR A 56 -6.39 -11.66 16.60
N VAL A 57 -5.07 -11.49 16.44
CA VAL A 57 -4.25 -10.64 17.30
C VAL A 57 -4.66 -9.18 17.16
N MET A 58 -4.72 -8.68 15.92
CA MET A 58 -5.02 -7.28 15.65
C MET A 58 -6.50 -6.95 15.87
N ALA A 59 -7.40 -7.87 15.52
CA ALA A 59 -8.80 -7.75 15.90
C ALA A 59 -8.94 -7.62 17.42
N GLY A 60 -8.18 -8.41 18.21
CA GLY A 60 -8.14 -8.27 19.67
C GLY A 60 -7.73 -6.88 20.15
N ALA A 61 -6.72 -6.26 19.53
CA ALA A 61 -6.28 -4.91 19.85
C ALA A 61 -7.38 -3.87 19.55
N VAL A 62 -8.01 -3.96 18.38
CA VAL A 62 -9.14 -3.10 17.97
C VAL A 62 -10.30 -3.25 18.96
N LEU A 63 -10.72 -4.47 19.29
CA LEU A 63 -11.82 -4.72 20.23
C LEU A 63 -11.57 -4.06 21.60
N ASN A 64 -10.34 -4.11 22.08
CA ASN A 64 -9.97 -3.58 23.40
C ASN A 64 -9.81 -2.05 23.43
N ALA A 65 -9.35 -1.44 22.33
CA ALA A 65 -8.95 -0.03 22.30
C ALA A 65 -9.76 0.85 21.32
N SER A 66 -10.89 0.35 20.81
CA SER A 66 -11.82 1.11 19.93
C SER A 66 -12.97 1.83 20.65
N ASN A 67 -12.86 2.01 21.97
CA ASN A 67 -13.94 2.53 22.81
C ASN A 67 -13.47 3.69 23.70
N GLU A 68 -14.44 4.46 24.19
CA GLU A 68 -14.21 5.66 25.00
C GLU A 68 -13.31 5.43 26.22
N THR A 69 -13.31 4.25 26.83
CA THR A 69 -12.51 4.00 28.03
C THR A 69 -11.01 3.91 27.74
N ALA A 70 -10.64 3.53 26.52
CA ALA A 70 -9.25 3.49 26.07
C ALA A 70 -8.76 4.84 25.53
N TRP A 71 -9.68 5.79 25.28
CA TRP A 71 -9.34 7.05 24.63
C TRP A 71 -8.86 8.13 25.60
N PRO A 72 -8.07 9.11 25.13
CA PRO A 72 -7.64 10.27 25.91
C PRO A 72 -8.82 11.07 26.48
N LYS A 73 -8.59 11.74 27.62
CA LYS A 73 -9.61 12.51 28.34
C LYS A 73 -10.34 13.54 27.47
N GLY A 74 -9.64 14.15 26.53
CA GLY A 74 -10.14 15.16 25.60
C GLY A 74 -11.11 14.61 24.55
N ILE A 75 -11.26 13.28 24.42
CA ILE A 75 -12.19 12.65 23.45
C ILE A 75 -12.97 11.44 24.02
N ASN A 76 -12.74 11.06 25.28
CA ASN A 76 -13.38 9.91 25.93
C ASN A 76 -14.86 10.10 26.33
N SER A 77 -15.49 11.21 25.96
CA SER A 77 -16.91 11.43 26.20
C SER A 77 -17.51 12.29 25.08
N LEU A 78 -18.83 12.22 24.90
CA LEU A 78 -19.52 12.99 23.87
C LEU A 78 -19.24 14.50 23.97
N ASP A 79 -19.27 15.06 25.18
CA ASP A 79 -19.02 16.48 25.40
C ASP A 79 -17.56 16.86 25.12
N ASN A 80 -16.61 15.99 25.48
CA ASN A 80 -15.19 16.20 25.19
C ASN A 80 -14.93 16.17 23.66
N ARG A 81 -15.53 15.22 22.93
CA ARG A 81 -15.42 15.17 21.47
C ARG A 81 -16.03 16.39 20.80
N LYS A 82 -17.20 16.83 21.23
CA LYS A 82 -17.83 18.05 20.70
C LYS A 82 -16.94 19.28 20.89
N ARG A 83 -16.27 19.38 22.04
CA ARG A 83 -15.34 20.48 22.34
C ARG A 83 -14.06 20.46 21.51
N ASN A 84 -13.63 19.28 21.06
CA ASN A 84 -12.38 19.08 20.32
C ASN A 84 -12.63 18.59 18.88
N MET A 85 -13.84 18.81 18.35
CA MET A 85 -14.28 18.25 17.06
C MET A 85 -13.38 18.68 15.90
N ASP A 86 -12.98 19.95 15.91
CA ASP A 86 -12.10 20.60 14.95
C ASP A 86 -10.67 20.03 14.93
N LYS A 87 -10.23 19.43 16.03
CA LYS A 87 -8.88 18.86 16.19
C LYS A 87 -8.77 17.40 15.79
N PHE A 88 -9.87 16.73 15.45
CA PHE A 88 -9.82 15.31 15.02
C PHE A 88 -9.01 15.12 13.73
N GLY A 89 -9.03 16.11 12.84
CA GLY A 89 -8.23 16.08 11.60
C GLY A 89 -6.72 16.15 11.83
N ASP A 90 -6.27 16.50 13.04
CA ASP A 90 -4.86 16.63 13.39
C ASP A 90 -4.25 15.28 13.82
N TYR A 91 -5.09 14.28 14.15
CA TYR A 91 -4.57 12.92 14.39
C TYR A 91 -3.88 12.38 13.12
N THR A 92 -2.76 11.70 13.35
CA THR A 92 -2.20 10.78 12.37
C THR A 92 -2.89 9.43 12.55
N ALA A 93 -3.69 9.07 11.55
CA ALA A 93 -4.51 7.88 11.57
C ALA A 93 -4.32 7.10 10.27
N PHE A 94 -4.43 5.77 10.34
CA PHE A 94 -4.27 4.87 9.22
C PHE A 94 -5.52 4.01 9.04
N TYR A 95 -6.03 3.89 7.82
CA TYR A 95 -7.19 3.06 7.51
C TYR A 95 -6.82 1.58 7.52
N MET A 96 -7.49 0.76 8.32
CA MET A 96 -7.21 -0.67 8.42
C MET A 96 -8.13 -1.53 7.57
N THR A 97 -9.44 -1.35 7.74
CA THR A 97 -10.49 -2.14 7.07
C THR A 97 -11.84 -1.46 7.21
N THR A 98 -12.86 -1.99 6.54
CA THR A 98 -14.25 -1.57 6.66
C THR A 98 -15.11 -2.74 7.14
N ILE A 99 -15.92 -2.50 8.17
CA ILE A 99 -16.86 -3.47 8.74
C ILE A 99 -18.30 -3.07 8.38
N GLY A 100 -19.12 -4.04 8.00
CA GLY A 100 -20.54 -3.80 7.69
C GLY A 100 -20.78 -2.86 6.50
N LYS A 101 -19.78 -2.69 5.63
CA LYS A 101 -19.76 -1.83 4.42
C LYS A 101 -19.65 -0.31 4.64
N HIS A 102 -19.71 0.18 5.87
CA HIS A 102 -19.75 1.63 6.13
C HIS A 102 -18.90 2.07 7.32
N MET A 103 -18.49 1.16 8.21
CA MET A 103 -17.67 1.52 9.37
C MET A 103 -16.19 1.30 9.06
N ALA A 104 -15.45 2.37 8.82
CA ALA A 104 -14.00 2.32 8.71
C ALA A 104 -13.36 2.13 10.09
N VAL A 105 -12.41 1.20 10.17
CA VAL A 105 -11.55 0.99 11.34
C VAL A 105 -10.24 1.73 11.10
N LEU A 106 -9.91 2.67 12.00
CA LEU A 106 -8.69 3.44 11.94
C LEU A 106 -7.74 3.06 13.07
N PHE A 107 -6.45 2.97 12.77
CA PHE A 107 -5.37 2.87 13.72
C PHE A 107 -4.77 4.24 14.01
N VAL A 108 -4.59 4.57 15.29
CA VAL A 108 -4.01 5.84 15.74
C VAL A 108 -2.83 5.54 16.68
N PRO A 109 -1.60 5.49 16.15
CA PRO A 109 -0.42 5.16 16.94
C PRO A 109 -0.07 6.28 17.92
N ALA A 110 0.22 5.93 19.17
CA ALA A 110 0.62 6.90 20.18
C ALA A 110 1.93 7.62 19.82
N VAL A 111 2.87 6.90 19.21
CA VAL A 111 4.19 7.43 18.83
C VAL A 111 4.08 8.58 17.84
N GLU A 112 3.23 8.45 16.82
CA GLU A 112 3.05 9.46 15.77
C GLU A 112 2.12 10.60 16.17
N ASN A 113 1.37 10.43 17.26
CA ASN A 113 0.46 11.43 17.80
C ASN A 113 1.02 12.12 19.05
N SER A 114 2.34 12.07 19.26
CA SER A 114 3.03 12.72 20.37
C SER A 114 2.94 14.25 20.37
N SER A 115 2.59 14.86 19.24
CA SER A 115 2.36 16.31 19.08
C SER A 115 0.94 16.75 19.48
N MET A 116 0.00 15.81 19.68
CA MET A 116 -1.37 16.15 20.07
C MET A 116 -1.41 16.83 21.45
N PRO A 117 -2.39 17.71 21.73
CA PRO A 117 -2.59 18.31 23.05
C PRO A 117 -2.65 17.25 24.16
N ASP A 118 -2.15 17.57 25.36
CA ASP A 118 -1.99 16.60 26.45
C ASP A 118 -3.27 15.83 26.81
N ASP A 119 -4.44 16.45 26.68
CA ASP A 119 -5.74 15.80 26.92
C ASP A 119 -6.21 14.92 25.76
N MET A 120 -5.72 15.16 24.53
CA MET A 120 -6.02 14.38 23.32
C MET A 120 -4.91 13.40 22.94
N ARG A 121 -3.74 13.47 23.56
CA ARG A 121 -2.59 12.63 23.25
C ARG A 121 -2.83 11.17 23.68
N PRO A 122 -2.78 10.19 22.77
CA PRO A 122 -2.87 8.78 23.15
C PRO A 122 -1.67 8.38 24.00
N ALA A 123 -1.93 7.76 25.16
CA ALA A 123 -0.87 7.18 26.00
C ALA A 123 -0.42 5.78 25.51
N GLN A 124 -1.27 5.16 24.69
CA GLN A 124 -1.10 3.88 24.01
C GLN A 124 -1.82 3.99 22.67
N ASP A 125 -1.60 3.03 21.79
CA ASP A 125 -2.31 2.99 20.51
C ASP A 125 -3.82 2.86 20.73
N ILE A 126 -4.59 3.61 19.96
CA ILE A 126 -6.05 3.60 20.00
C ILE A 126 -6.61 3.37 18.61
N TYR A 127 -7.90 2.99 18.58
CA TYR A 127 -8.60 2.73 17.34
C TYR A 127 -9.89 3.54 17.29
N PHE A 128 -10.24 4.00 16.09
CA PHE A 128 -11.54 4.64 15.84
C PHE A 128 -12.37 3.78 14.92
N LEU A 129 -13.66 3.66 15.24
CA LEU A 129 -14.67 3.26 14.27
C LEU A 129 -15.38 4.53 13.85
N ILE A 130 -15.44 4.77 12.55
CA ILE A 130 -16.01 5.99 11.98
C ILE A 130 -16.74 5.65 10.69
N GLU A 131 -17.78 6.41 10.36
CA GLU A 131 -18.40 6.32 9.04
C GLU A 131 -17.34 6.52 7.95
N ALA A 132 -17.31 5.65 6.94
CA ALA A 132 -16.32 5.68 5.88
C ALA A 132 -16.37 7.01 5.08
N SER A 133 -17.52 7.68 5.03
CA SER A 133 -17.65 9.02 4.44
C SER A 133 -17.05 10.14 5.30
N GLY A 134 -16.76 9.87 6.57
CA GLY A 134 -16.18 10.81 7.54
C GLY A 134 -14.65 10.89 7.48
N ILE A 135 -14.02 10.17 6.55
CA ILE A 135 -12.57 10.17 6.32
C ILE A 135 -12.26 10.57 4.89
N ALA A 136 -11.10 11.21 4.70
CA ALA A 136 -10.48 11.42 3.40
C ALA A 136 -9.06 10.87 3.48
N THR A 137 -8.53 10.30 2.41
CA THR A 137 -7.09 10.01 2.36
C THR A 137 -6.31 11.32 2.49
N LYS A 138 -5.23 11.35 3.29
CA LYS A 138 -4.39 12.55 3.40
C LYS A 138 -3.67 12.74 2.06
N VAL A 139 -4.28 13.49 1.14
CA VAL A 139 -3.55 14.01 -0.03
C VAL A 139 -2.59 15.05 0.53
N VAL A 140 -1.33 14.68 0.75
CA VAL A 140 -0.27 15.67 0.94
C VAL A 140 -0.27 16.51 -0.34
N GLN A 141 -0.57 17.80 -0.23
CA GLN A 141 -0.56 18.70 -1.39
C GLN A 141 0.84 18.68 -2.00
N ALA A 142 0.98 18.03 -3.15
CA ALA A 142 2.18 18.09 -3.97
C ALA A 142 2.40 19.53 -4.41
N GLN A 143 3.49 20.15 -3.98
CA GLN A 143 4.00 21.35 -4.60
C GLN A 143 4.86 20.98 -5.81
N LYS A 144 4.46 21.55 -6.96
CA LYS A 144 5.15 21.74 -8.24
C LYS A 144 5.21 20.53 -9.20
N PRO A 145 4.68 20.67 -10.44
CA PRO A 145 4.62 19.59 -11.41
C PRO A 145 5.98 19.41 -12.08
N ALA A 146 6.40 18.17 -12.28
CA ALA A 146 7.46 17.81 -13.20
C ALA A 146 6.90 16.85 -14.24
N GLY A 147 6.91 17.28 -15.51
CA GLY A 147 6.91 16.41 -16.69
C GLY A 147 5.57 15.93 -17.24
N ASP A 148 5.52 15.85 -18.57
CA ASP A 148 4.47 15.24 -19.39
C ASP A 148 4.16 13.77 -19.04
N PHE A 149 5.05 13.11 -18.31
CA PHE A 149 4.89 11.76 -17.78
C PHE A 149 3.62 11.57 -16.93
N ALA A 150 3.17 12.60 -16.20
CA ALA A 150 1.88 12.55 -15.50
C ALA A 150 0.66 12.48 -16.45
N LYS A 151 0.81 12.94 -17.71
CA LYS A 151 -0.19 12.74 -18.77
C LYS A 151 -0.07 11.35 -19.40
N GLU A 152 1.14 10.86 -19.67
CA GLU A 152 1.38 9.49 -20.15
C GLU A 152 0.78 8.45 -19.21
N MET A 153 1.01 8.63 -17.90
CA MET A 153 0.43 7.79 -16.87
C MET A 153 -1.09 7.94 -16.80
N ASN A 154 -1.63 9.15 -17.01
CA ASN A 154 -3.08 9.37 -17.11
C ASN A 154 -3.69 8.64 -18.32
N VAL A 155 -3.02 8.51 -19.46
CA VAL A 155 -3.57 7.80 -20.62
C VAL A 155 -3.65 6.30 -20.35
N ILE A 156 -2.61 5.71 -19.78
CA ILE A 156 -2.59 4.29 -19.38
C ILE A 156 -3.64 4.04 -18.28
N THR A 157 -3.64 4.86 -17.23
CA THR A 157 -4.59 4.73 -16.10
C THR A 157 -6.03 5.12 -16.45
N ASN A 158 -6.29 5.98 -17.46
CA ASN A 158 -7.64 6.23 -17.99
C ASN A 158 -8.16 5.07 -18.85
N GLY A 159 -7.27 4.31 -19.50
CA GLY A 159 -7.60 3.01 -20.11
C GLY A 159 -8.12 2.02 -19.07
N PHE A 160 -7.51 2.02 -17.88
CA PHE A 160 -7.98 1.32 -16.67
C PHE A 160 -9.01 2.16 -15.89
N ARG A 161 -10.13 2.54 -16.53
CA ARG A 161 -11.18 3.42 -15.95
C ARG A 161 -11.42 3.22 -14.45
N ASN A 162 -11.16 4.25 -13.65
CA ASN A 162 -11.47 4.40 -12.21
C ASN A 162 -10.73 3.46 -11.22
N SER A 163 -9.68 2.75 -11.64
CA SER A 163 -9.14 1.64 -10.86
C SER A 163 -7.88 1.94 -10.05
N PHE A 164 -7.35 3.15 -10.12
CA PHE A 164 -6.20 3.57 -9.30
C PHE A 164 -6.61 4.73 -8.42
N VAL A 165 -6.43 4.57 -7.11
CA VAL A 165 -6.63 5.62 -6.11
C VAL A 165 -5.38 5.65 -5.27
N ASP A 166 -4.92 6.83 -4.87
CA ASP A 166 -3.79 6.95 -3.96
C ASP A 166 -4.18 6.30 -2.60
N LEU A 167 -3.90 5.00 -2.47
CA LEU A 167 -4.20 4.24 -1.26
C LEU A 167 -3.02 4.22 -0.27
N PHE A 168 -1.82 4.67 -0.64
CA PHE A 168 -0.64 4.54 0.24
C PHE A 168 0.33 5.71 0.07
N SER A 169 -0.07 6.94 0.35
CA SER A 169 0.86 8.09 0.31
C SER A 169 1.83 8.07 1.51
N GLY A 170 2.78 7.14 1.51
CA GLY A 170 3.95 7.13 2.37
C GLY A 170 5.21 7.20 1.50
N GLU A 171 6.09 8.15 1.77
CA GLU A 171 7.45 8.11 1.25
C GLU A 171 8.19 6.99 1.99
N VAL A 172 8.59 5.94 1.27
CA VAL A 172 9.51 4.96 1.84
C VAL A 172 10.91 5.49 1.57
N GLN A 173 11.61 5.89 2.63
CA GLN A 173 13.04 6.11 2.57
C GLN A 173 13.69 4.72 2.53
N GLU A 174 14.12 4.30 1.35
CA GLU A 174 15.00 3.14 1.26
C GLU A 174 16.38 3.48 1.88
N ALA A 175 17.12 2.45 2.29
CA ALA A 175 18.45 2.61 2.91
C ALA A 175 19.47 3.28 1.97
N THR A 176 19.18 3.32 0.68
CA THR A 176 19.84 4.10 -0.36
C THR A 176 19.01 5.36 -0.60
N GLU A 177 19.62 6.55 -0.67
CA GLU A 177 19.03 7.91 -0.66
C GLU A 177 17.87 8.24 -1.64
N ASN A 178 17.27 7.26 -2.31
CA ASN A 178 16.13 7.42 -3.19
C ASN A 178 14.83 7.44 -2.38
N THR A 179 14.07 8.51 -2.55
CA THR A 179 12.67 8.58 -2.13
C THR A 179 11.82 7.83 -3.14
N ALA A 180 11.10 6.79 -2.71
CA ALA A 180 10.07 6.16 -3.52
C ALA A 180 8.68 6.54 -3.03
N LYS A 181 7.74 6.70 -3.96
CA LYS A 181 6.31 6.85 -3.63
C LYS A 181 5.58 5.55 -3.94
N LEU A 182 5.00 4.94 -2.92
CA LEU A 182 4.02 3.86 -3.10
C LEU A 182 2.62 4.46 -3.33
N MET A 183 1.76 3.81 -4.10
CA MET A 183 0.34 4.12 -4.22
C MET A 183 -0.40 2.79 -4.39
N GLY A 184 -1.51 2.54 -3.69
CA GLY A 184 -2.20 1.25 -3.87
C GLY A 184 -3.13 1.23 -5.08
N CYS A 185 -3.54 0.03 -5.47
CA CYS A 185 -4.42 -0.19 -6.61
C CYS A 185 -5.83 -0.63 -6.15
N LYS A 186 -6.88 -0.19 -6.85
CA LYS A 186 -8.25 -0.74 -6.68
C LYS A 186 -8.59 -1.82 -7.71
N VAL A 187 -7.73 -2.07 -8.70
CA VAL A 187 -7.86 -3.24 -9.58
C VAL A 187 -7.58 -4.46 -8.73
N ASP A 188 -8.59 -5.32 -8.60
CA ASP A 188 -8.41 -6.65 -8.09
C ASP A 188 -7.84 -7.52 -9.21
N LEU A 189 -6.64 -8.06 -9.02
CA LEU A 189 -6.11 -9.12 -9.89
C LEU A 189 -6.36 -10.43 -9.16
N GLU A 190 -7.16 -11.31 -9.76
CA GLU A 190 -7.55 -12.58 -9.15
C GLU A 190 -6.31 -13.37 -8.71
N GLY A 191 -6.21 -13.62 -7.40
CA GLY A 191 -5.10 -14.36 -6.80
C GLY A 191 -3.93 -13.49 -6.32
N ALA A 192 -3.87 -12.20 -6.68
CA ALA A 192 -2.89 -11.27 -6.12
C ALA A 192 -3.32 -10.87 -4.70
N TYR A 193 -2.40 -10.96 -3.75
CA TYR A 193 -2.67 -10.58 -2.37
C TYR A 193 -2.17 -9.16 -2.07
N GLN A 194 -1.29 -8.61 -2.92
CA GLN A 194 -0.81 -7.24 -2.82
C GLN A 194 -0.76 -6.59 -4.20
N LEU A 195 -1.27 -5.36 -4.31
CA LEU A 195 -1.15 -4.55 -5.51
C LEU A 195 -0.70 -3.14 -5.16
N PHE A 196 0.40 -2.70 -5.75
CA PHE A 196 0.94 -1.38 -5.52
C PHE A 196 1.59 -0.80 -6.76
N PHE A 197 1.68 0.50 -6.75
CA PHE A 197 2.27 1.32 -7.77
C PHE A 197 3.43 2.06 -7.12
N PHE A 198 4.58 1.99 -7.75
CA PHE A 198 5.85 2.46 -7.24
C PHE A 198 6.40 3.49 -8.21
N VAL A 199 6.67 4.68 -7.71
CA VAL A 199 7.38 5.73 -8.44
C VAL A 199 8.75 5.89 -7.81
N ASP A 200 9.78 5.52 -8.54
CA ASP A 200 11.16 5.84 -8.20
C ASP A 200 11.43 7.29 -8.59
N MET A 201 11.61 8.15 -7.59
CA MET A 201 11.83 9.58 -7.85
C MET A 201 13.25 9.87 -8.40
N ALA A 202 14.19 8.94 -8.26
CA ALA A 202 15.56 9.11 -8.76
C ALA A 202 15.68 8.77 -10.25
N SER A 203 15.06 7.67 -10.67
CA SER A 203 15.06 7.26 -12.09
C SER A 203 13.87 7.81 -12.87
N GLY A 204 12.82 8.29 -12.20
CA GLY A 204 11.53 8.60 -12.83
C GLY A 204 10.75 7.36 -13.26
N GLN A 205 11.29 6.15 -13.03
CA GLN A 205 10.62 4.90 -13.37
C GLN A 205 9.37 4.75 -12.54
N THR A 206 8.32 4.30 -13.21
CA THR A 206 7.10 3.90 -12.56
C THR A 206 6.84 2.43 -12.79
N SER A 207 6.40 1.72 -11.77
CA SER A 207 6.03 0.32 -11.88
C SER A 207 4.72 0.05 -11.17
N PHE A 208 3.90 -0.79 -11.76
CA PHE A 208 2.76 -1.41 -11.12
C PHE A 208 3.13 -2.86 -10.81
N ARG A 209 3.01 -3.25 -9.54
CA ARG A 209 3.35 -4.58 -9.06
C ARG A 209 2.12 -5.27 -8.50
N ALA A 210 1.98 -6.54 -8.82
CA ALA A 210 1.01 -7.45 -8.24
C ALA A 210 1.76 -8.67 -7.70
N ALA A 211 1.71 -8.86 -6.38
CA ALA A 211 2.35 -9.98 -5.71
C ALA A 211 1.33 -11.12 -5.52
N PHE A 212 1.78 -12.33 -5.81
CA PHE A 212 1.06 -13.59 -5.65
C PHE A 212 1.84 -14.47 -4.66
N PRO A 213 1.16 -15.31 -3.86
CA PRO A 213 1.83 -16.21 -2.94
C PRO A 213 2.84 -17.11 -3.67
N GLY A 214 3.96 -17.44 -3.01
CA GLY A 214 4.97 -18.34 -3.58
C GLY A 214 4.48 -19.73 -3.95
N ASP A 215 3.47 -20.21 -3.23
CA ASP A 215 2.78 -21.48 -3.46
C ASP A 215 1.59 -21.35 -4.42
N ALA A 216 1.40 -20.19 -5.04
CA ALA A 216 0.37 -20.00 -6.06
C ALA A 216 0.55 -20.99 -7.21
N ASP A 217 -0.59 -21.48 -7.73
CA ASP A 217 -0.61 -22.33 -8.91
C ASP A 217 0.01 -21.56 -10.08
N LEU A 218 1.09 -22.11 -10.66
CA LEU A 218 1.80 -21.49 -11.77
C LEU A 218 0.86 -21.22 -12.95
N ASP A 219 -0.15 -22.05 -13.19
CA ASP A 219 -1.12 -21.83 -14.26
C ASP A 219 -1.98 -20.57 -14.00
N LEU A 220 -2.32 -20.30 -12.73
CA LEU A 220 -3.05 -19.07 -12.33
C LEU A 220 -2.17 -17.82 -12.43
N VAL A 221 -0.92 -17.93 -12.02
CA VAL A 221 0.08 -16.86 -12.14
C VAL A 221 0.30 -16.52 -13.62
N MET A 222 0.49 -17.53 -14.47
CA MET A 222 0.68 -17.35 -15.90
C MET A 222 -0.58 -16.83 -16.60
N LEU A 223 -1.77 -17.24 -16.17
CA LEU A 223 -3.03 -16.67 -16.67
C LEU A 223 -3.12 -15.16 -16.34
N SER A 224 -2.70 -14.76 -15.15
CA SER A 224 -2.67 -13.35 -14.74
C SER A 224 -1.69 -12.53 -15.58
N TYR A 225 -0.48 -13.06 -15.81
CA TYR A 225 0.47 -12.47 -16.75
C TYR A 225 -0.12 -12.32 -18.16
N GLN A 226 -0.72 -13.37 -18.71
CA GLN A 226 -1.34 -13.34 -20.04
C GLN A 226 -2.51 -12.36 -20.13
N ASN A 227 -3.28 -12.21 -19.05
CA ASN A 227 -4.35 -11.22 -18.97
C ASN A 227 -3.76 -9.80 -18.99
N LEU A 228 -2.72 -9.51 -18.20
CA LEU A 228 -2.03 -8.22 -18.23
C LEU A 228 -1.44 -7.90 -19.60
N VAL A 229 -0.78 -8.87 -20.24
CA VAL A 229 -0.28 -8.76 -21.61
C VAL A 229 -1.41 -8.42 -22.57
N ARG A 230 -2.56 -9.11 -22.47
CA ARG A 230 -3.72 -8.88 -23.34
C ARG A 230 -4.34 -7.49 -23.14
N GLU A 231 -4.42 -7.03 -21.90
CA GLU A 231 -4.89 -5.67 -21.59
C GLU A 231 -3.96 -4.63 -22.21
N VAL A 232 -2.63 -4.79 -22.08
CA VAL A 232 -1.65 -3.88 -22.69
C VAL A 232 -1.68 -3.95 -24.22
N ASP A 233 -1.80 -5.14 -24.81
CA ASP A 233 -2.00 -5.35 -26.26
C ASP A 233 -3.25 -4.59 -26.77
N GLY A 234 -4.28 -4.45 -25.92
CA GLY A 234 -5.53 -3.74 -26.23
C GLY A 234 -5.49 -2.22 -25.99
N LEU A 235 -4.42 -1.68 -25.39
CA LEU A 235 -4.32 -0.26 -25.10
C LEU A 235 -4.16 0.55 -26.40
N SER A 236 -5.05 1.52 -26.58
CA SER A 236 -4.93 2.55 -27.62
C SER A 236 -4.53 3.86 -26.95
N LEU A 237 -3.32 4.34 -27.21
CA LEU A 237 -2.93 5.70 -26.83
C LEU A 237 -3.57 6.69 -27.81
N ASP A 238 -3.86 7.89 -27.34
CA ASP A 238 -4.47 8.94 -28.18
C ASP A 238 -3.55 9.36 -29.35
N CYS A 239 -2.24 9.24 -29.16
CA CYS A 239 -1.21 9.68 -30.11
C CYS A 239 -0.77 8.57 -31.09
N CYS A 240 -0.76 7.32 -30.67
CA CYS A 240 -0.11 6.24 -31.42
C CYS A 240 -0.48 4.84 -30.92
N PRO A 241 -0.40 3.81 -31.79
CA PRO A 241 -0.50 2.43 -31.33
C PRO A 241 0.78 1.98 -30.62
N LEU A 242 0.63 1.02 -29.70
CA LEU A 242 1.77 0.30 -29.14
C LEU A 242 2.19 -0.83 -30.10
N GLU A 243 3.49 -1.00 -30.27
CA GLU A 243 4.10 -2.11 -30.99
C GLU A 243 4.74 -3.08 -29.99
N LYS A 244 4.24 -4.31 -30.03
CA LYS A 244 4.79 -5.45 -29.31
C LYS A 244 6.16 -5.79 -29.88
N ASN A 245 7.21 -5.74 -29.05
CA ASN A 245 8.59 -5.87 -29.54
C ASN A 245 9.17 -7.27 -29.30
N VAL A 246 9.41 -7.62 -28.03
CA VAL A 246 10.11 -8.87 -27.67
C VAL A 246 9.39 -9.53 -26.51
N GLU A 247 9.08 -10.82 -26.68
CA GLU A 247 8.78 -11.73 -25.57
C GLU A 247 10.07 -12.45 -25.19
N THR A 248 10.49 -12.32 -23.93
CA THR A 248 11.63 -13.03 -23.38
C THR A 248 11.12 -14.06 -22.39
N VAL A 249 11.60 -15.29 -22.52
CA VAL A 249 11.36 -16.37 -21.56
C VAL A 249 12.71 -16.88 -21.09
N ASP A 250 13.07 -16.61 -19.84
CA ASP A 250 14.30 -17.08 -19.21
C ASP A 250 13.98 -17.80 -17.91
N GLY A 251 13.87 -19.13 -17.99
CA GLY A 251 13.50 -19.97 -16.86
C GLY A 251 12.10 -19.64 -16.33
N LEU A 252 12.07 -18.99 -15.17
CA LEU A 252 10.83 -18.56 -14.49
C LEU A 252 10.47 -17.10 -14.79
N VAL A 253 11.27 -16.39 -15.59
CA VAL A 253 11.00 -15.01 -15.95
C VAL A 253 10.32 -14.96 -17.32
N HIS A 254 9.12 -14.39 -17.36
CA HIS A 254 8.42 -14.06 -18.61
C HIS A 254 8.35 -12.54 -18.73
N SER A 255 8.77 -11.97 -19.85
CA SER A 255 8.74 -10.53 -20.05
C SER A 255 8.27 -10.16 -21.45
N GLN A 256 7.36 -9.20 -21.55
CA GLN A 256 6.84 -8.64 -22.78
C GLN A 256 7.02 -7.13 -22.80
N THR A 257 7.82 -6.66 -23.75
CA THR A 257 8.06 -5.23 -23.94
C THR A 257 7.22 -4.66 -25.08
N TYR A 258 6.71 -3.45 -24.88
CA TYR A 258 6.00 -2.62 -25.84
C TYR A 258 6.71 -1.28 -25.99
N ARG A 259 6.67 -0.74 -27.21
CA ARG A 259 7.13 0.60 -27.52
C ARG A 259 6.06 1.33 -28.32
N VAL A 260 6.08 2.64 -28.26
CA VAL A 260 5.26 3.47 -29.13
C VAL A 260 5.70 3.28 -30.58
N LYS A 261 4.74 2.97 -31.45
CA LYS A 261 5.02 2.87 -32.89
C LYS A 261 5.08 4.26 -33.50
N GLU A 262 6.22 4.61 -34.09
CA GLU A 262 6.35 5.84 -34.86
C GLU A 262 5.39 5.81 -36.07
N THR A 263 4.55 6.84 -36.19
CA THR A 263 3.66 7.03 -37.35
C THR A 263 4.10 8.26 -38.14
N GLU A 264 3.73 8.34 -39.43
CA GLU A 264 4.13 9.45 -40.29
C GLU A 264 3.56 10.83 -39.88
N PHE A 265 2.62 10.86 -38.93
CA PHE A 265 1.96 12.08 -38.45
C PHE A 265 2.50 12.45 -37.07
N SER A 266 2.83 13.76 -36.91
CA SER A 266 3.55 14.37 -35.79
C SER A 266 3.66 13.52 -34.53
N PHE A 267 4.88 13.06 -34.29
CA PHE A 267 5.26 12.38 -33.08
C PHE A 267 5.16 13.38 -31.91
N ASP A 268 4.35 13.08 -30.90
CA ASP A 268 4.38 13.82 -29.64
C ASP A 268 5.61 13.32 -28.87
N GLU A 269 6.66 14.15 -28.80
CA GLU A 269 7.99 13.81 -28.23
C GLU A 269 7.90 13.18 -26.84
N VAL A 270 6.82 13.50 -26.13
CA VAL A 270 6.40 12.92 -24.85
C VAL A 270 6.44 11.39 -24.86
N TYR A 271 6.00 10.74 -25.93
CA TYR A 271 5.83 9.29 -25.98
C TYR A 271 7.03 8.57 -26.63
N ALA A 272 8.07 9.28 -27.06
CA ALA A 272 9.16 8.75 -27.91
C ALA A 272 9.96 7.66 -27.22
N ASN A 273 10.13 7.88 -25.93
CA ASN A 273 11.01 7.10 -25.09
C ASN A 273 10.19 6.20 -24.16
N MET A 274 8.86 6.19 -24.27
CA MET A 274 8.00 5.40 -23.41
C MET A 274 8.16 3.90 -23.72
N VAL A 275 8.62 3.15 -22.73
CA VAL A 275 8.68 1.70 -22.75
C VAL A 275 7.72 1.14 -21.71
N ILE A 276 6.85 0.23 -22.13
CA ILE A 276 6.05 -0.60 -21.23
C ILE A 276 6.66 -2.00 -21.21
N ASN A 277 7.00 -2.52 -20.04
CA ASN A 277 7.47 -3.89 -19.89
C ASN A 277 6.59 -4.63 -18.89
N VAL A 278 5.90 -5.67 -19.34
CA VAL A 278 5.14 -6.59 -18.49
C VAL A 278 6.05 -7.76 -18.16
N THR A 279 6.39 -7.95 -16.91
CA THR A 279 7.24 -9.05 -16.44
C THR A 279 6.47 -9.91 -15.45
N MET A 280 6.71 -11.21 -15.46
CA MET A 280 6.43 -12.14 -14.38
C MET A 280 7.76 -12.68 -13.90
N GLU A 281 8.09 -12.49 -12.63
CA GLU A 281 9.33 -12.98 -12.05
C GLU A 281 9.10 -13.59 -10.67
N GLN A 282 10.01 -14.46 -10.26
CA GLN A 282 10.03 -14.99 -8.91
C GLN A 282 10.99 -14.14 -8.07
N ALA A 283 10.47 -13.44 -7.09
CA ALA A 283 11.24 -12.56 -6.20
C ALA A 283 11.38 -13.20 -4.81
N GLU A 284 12.48 -12.90 -4.13
CA GLU A 284 12.61 -13.18 -2.69
C GLU A 284 12.17 -11.94 -1.91
N THR A 285 11.24 -12.14 -0.98
CA THR A 285 10.75 -11.09 -0.07
C THR A 285 10.74 -11.62 1.36
N PHE A 286 10.36 -10.77 2.32
CA PHE A 286 10.21 -11.17 3.72
C PHE A 286 8.73 -11.19 4.08
N ASP A 287 8.27 -12.27 4.70
CA ASP A 287 6.90 -12.36 5.21
C ASP A 287 6.72 -11.51 6.49
N ASP A 288 5.49 -11.51 7.04
CA ASP A 288 5.15 -10.79 8.28
C ASP A 288 5.98 -11.23 9.50
N TYR A 289 6.65 -12.38 9.43
CA TYR A 289 7.52 -12.93 10.47
C TYR A 289 9.00 -12.58 10.24
N GLY A 290 9.33 -11.94 9.12
CA GLY A 290 10.69 -11.65 8.70
C GLY A 290 11.43 -12.87 8.16
N ASP A 291 10.71 -13.93 7.82
CA ASP A 291 11.27 -15.10 7.14
C ASP A 291 11.36 -14.81 5.63
N LEU A 292 12.47 -15.22 5.02
CA LEU A 292 12.65 -15.09 3.59
C LEU A 292 11.70 -16.06 2.88
N VAL A 293 10.77 -15.51 2.12
CA VAL A 293 9.82 -16.25 1.30
C VAL A 293 10.04 -15.93 -0.16
N THR A 294 9.66 -16.87 -1.01
CA THR A 294 9.72 -16.70 -2.45
C THR A 294 8.31 -16.40 -2.95
N GLU A 295 8.15 -15.44 -3.85
CA GLU A 295 6.85 -15.00 -4.35
C GLU A 295 6.87 -14.78 -5.86
N TRP A 296 5.71 -14.89 -6.48
CA TRP A 296 5.54 -14.57 -7.89
C TRP A 296 5.05 -13.13 -8.02
N GLU A 297 5.79 -12.31 -8.77
CA GLU A 297 5.45 -10.91 -9.00
C GLU A 297 5.16 -10.68 -10.47
N ALA A 298 3.93 -10.26 -10.77
CA ALA A 298 3.62 -9.64 -12.06
C ALA A 298 3.92 -8.14 -11.96
N VAL A 299 4.87 -7.65 -12.75
CA VAL A 299 5.30 -6.27 -12.73
C VAL A 299 5.13 -5.62 -14.10
N LEU A 300 4.33 -4.57 -14.16
CA LEU A 300 4.22 -3.67 -15.29
C LEU A 300 5.13 -2.46 -15.06
N TYR A 301 6.29 -2.43 -15.68
CA TYR A 301 7.19 -1.28 -15.69
C TYR A 301 6.80 -0.30 -16.80
N ILE A 302 6.77 0.99 -16.49
CA ILE A 302 6.60 2.09 -17.43
C ILE A 302 7.73 3.08 -17.17
N TYR A 303 8.61 3.26 -18.15
CA TYR A 303 9.79 4.10 -17.99
C TYR A 303 10.20 4.76 -19.30
N GLU A 304 10.96 5.84 -19.15
CA GLU A 304 11.66 6.50 -20.25
C GLU A 304 12.96 5.74 -20.54
N HIS A 305 13.19 5.37 -21.81
CA HIS A 305 14.44 4.75 -22.30
C HIS A 305 15.38 5.78 -22.91
#